data_AF-A0A4P7JP39-F1
#
_entry.id   AF-A0A4P7JP39-F1
#
_cell.length_a   1.000
_cell.length_b   1.000
_cell.length_c   1.000
_cell.angle_alpha   90.00
_cell.angle_beta   90.00
_cell.angle_gamma   90.00
#
_symmetry.space_group_name_H-M   'P 1'
#
loop_
_entity.id
_entity.type
_entity.pdbx_description
1 polymer ?
#
loop_
_entity_poly.entity_id
_entity_poly.type
_entity_poly.pdbx_seq_one_letter_code
_entity_poly.pdbx_strand_id
1 'polypeptide(L)'
;MKTIRLLALFILTAFTSQAYAELILDPAACETGSSFCATSDDNSGNKPEDIYELFGVKVDELLYKSNVGGSDEGSYADYYSTVYNPAVDPEGGTVSFDGGDAANCQDNGCFFEVKGGSGDPARYLFDITGWDGMMDIVMRNFWPENNSISHIAIWSGAPLCDNDSVQPLSECQEPPTEVPEPSSLVIMSLALLGLISRKKIAAKL
;
A
#
# COMPACT_ATOMS: atom_id res chain seq x y z
N MET A 1 -74.99 -12.83 7.34
CA MET A 1 -73.95 -13.35 8.26
C MET A 1 -73.13 -14.36 7.46
N LYS A 2 -71.81 -14.31 7.28
CA LYS A 2 -70.70 -13.55 7.88
C LYS A 2 -69.60 -13.40 6.81
N THR A 3 -69.07 -12.19 6.66
CA THR A 3 -67.84 -11.89 5.92
C THR A 3 -66.64 -12.45 6.69
N ILE A 4 -65.89 -13.38 6.09
CA ILE A 4 -64.60 -13.82 6.64
C ILE A 4 -63.53 -12.90 6.06
N ARG A 5 -62.95 -12.07 6.93
CA ARG A 5 -61.89 -11.12 6.59
C ARG A 5 -60.57 -11.87 6.46
N LEU A 6 -59.96 -11.73 5.28
CA LEU A 6 -58.58 -12.10 4.97
C LEU A 6 -57.65 -11.23 5.83
N LEU A 7 -56.75 -11.85 6.60
CA LEU A 7 -55.68 -11.15 7.31
C LEU A 7 -54.35 -11.72 6.81
N ALA A 8 -53.82 -11.12 5.75
CA ALA A 8 -52.49 -11.41 5.24
C ALA A 8 -51.48 -10.59 6.06
N LEU A 9 -50.74 -11.27 6.93
CA LEU A 9 -49.65 -10.68 7.71
C LEU A 9 -48.40 -10.62 6.82
N PHE A 10 -48.09 -9.43 6.31
CA PHE A 10 -46.90 -9.18 5.49
C PHE A 10 -45.72 -8.88 6.44
N ILE A 11 -44.87 -9.87 6.70
CA ILE A 11 -43.65 -9.72 7.50
C ILE A 11 -42.60 -9.05 6.61
N LEU A 12 -42.37 -7.76 6.82
CA LEU A 12 -41.33 -6.97 6.15
C LEU A 12 -39.99 -7.22 6.87
N THR A 13 -39.20 -8.19 6.43
CA THR A 13 -37.81 -8.34 6.88
C THR A 13 -36.98 -7.21 6.28
N ALA A 14 -36.64 -6.21 7.08
CA ALA A 14 -35.63 -5.22 6.71
C ALA A 14 -34.26 -5.92 6.68
N PHE A 15 -33.75 -6.20 5.48
CA PHE A 15 -32.35 -6.56 5.29
C PHE A 15 -31.52 -5.30 5.55
N THR A 16 -30.92 -5.20 6.74
CA THR A 16 -29.87 -4.21 6.99
C THR A 16 -28.60 -4.73 6.32
N SER A 17 -28.35 -4.31 5.07
CA SER A 17 -27.04 -4.50 4.45
C SER A 17 -26.04 -3.61 5.19
N GLN A 18 -25.24 -4.20 6.08
CA GLN A 18 -24.04 -3.55 6.56
C GLN A 18 -23.08 -3.52 5.37
N ALA A 19 -22.85 -2.33 4.81
CA ALA A 19 -21.77 -2.14 3.86
C ALA A 19 -20.47 -2.24 4.67
N TYR A 20 -19.89 -3.44 4.71
CA TYR A 20 -18.51 -3.58 5.14
C TYR A 20 -17.63 -2.96 4.07
N ALA A 21 -16.65 -2.18 4.50
CA ALA A 21 -15.68 -1.62 3.60
C ALA A 21 -14.73 -2.77 3.19
N GLU A 22 -14.47 -2.92 1.89
CA GLU A 22 -13.57 -3.95 1.32
C GLU A 22 -12.49 -3.26 0.46
N LEU A 23 -11.26 -3.78 0.50
CA LEU A 23 -10.18 -3.38 -0.38
C LEU A 23 -10.14 -4.34 -1.57
N ILE A 24 -10.47 -3.86 -2.76
CA ILE A 24 -10.50 -4.70 -3.96
C ILE A 24 -9.17 -4.57 -4.70
N LEU A 25 -8.50 -5.70 -4.90
CA LEU A 25 -7.28 -5.81 -5.69
C LEU A 25 -7.56 -6.58 -6.99
N ASP A 26 -7.18 -5.97 -8.11
CA ASP A 26 -7.41 -6.48 -9.46
C ASP A 26 -6.21 -6.12 -10.34
N PRO A 27 -5.66 -7.04 -11.15
CA PRO A 27 -4.58 -6.77 -12.09
C PRO A 27 -4.79 -5.56 -13.01
N ALA A 28 -6.04 -5.24 -13.34
CA ALA A 28 -6.36 -4.08 -14.16
C ALA A 28 -5.86 -2.75 -13.55
N ALA A 29 -5.66 -2.69 -12.22
CA ALA A 29 -5.06 -1.55 -11.55
C ALA A 29 -3.61 -1.28 -12.00
N CYS A 30 -2.89 -2.33 -12.38
CA CYS A 30 -1.47 -2.28 -12.77
C CYS A 30 -1.29 -1.83 -14.22
N GLU A 31 -2.28 -2.07 -15.09
CA GLU A 31 -2.25 -1.66 -16.51
C GLU A 31 -2.38 -0.13 -16.70
N THR A 32 -2.90 0.57 -15.69
CA THR A 32 -3.16 2.01 -15.76
C THR A 32 -1.93 2.90 -15.50
N GLY A 33 -0.76 2.29 -15.24
CA GLY A 33 0.46 3.02 -14.86
C GLY A 33 0.34 3.72 -13.51
N SER A 34 -0.50 3.18 -12.61
CA SER A 34 -0.69 3.70 -11.27
C SER A 34 0.54 3.40 -10.40
N SER A 35 0.89 4.31 -9.48
CA SER A 35 1.97 4.09 -8.51
C SER A 35 1.61 3.08 -7.41
N PHE A 36 0.36 2.62 -7.38
CA PHE A 36 -0.18 1.71 -6.37
C PHE A 36 0.01 0.23 -6.74
N CYS A 37 0.28 -0.10 -8.00
CA CYS A 37 0.54 -1.48 -8.41
C CYS A 37 1.77 -1.60 -9.32
N ALA A 38 2.53 -2.67 -9.12
CA ALA A 38 3.61 -3.10 -9.99
C ALA A 38 3.55 -4.60 -10.26
N THR A 39 4.25 -5.04 -11.30
CA THR A 39 4.36 -6.44 -11.71
C THR A 39 5.82 -6.86 -11.76
N SER A 40 6.09 -8.13 -11.44
CA SER A 40 7.43 -8.73 -11.55
C SER A 40 7.34 -10.05 -12.31
N ASP A 41 8.31 -10.28 -13.21
CA ASP A 41 8.49 -11.54 -13.93
C ASP A 41 9.34 -12.55 -13.14
N ASP A 42 9.83 -12.15 -11.96
CA ASP A 42 10.62 -13.04 -11.11
C ASP A 42 9.74 -14.12 -10.49
N ASN A 43 9.98 -15.36 -10.95
CA ASN A 43 9.26 -16.52 -10.46
C ASN A 43 9.99 -17.31 -9.36
N SER A 44 11.12 -16.83 -8.85
CA SER A 44 11.70 -17.36 -7.62
C SER A 44 10.77 -17.09 -6.42
N GLY A 45 11.01 -17.72 -5.27
CA GLY A 45 10.08 -17.80 -4.13
C GLY A 45 9.68 -16.46 -3.49
N ASN A 46 9.64 -16.38 -2.16
CA ASN A 46 9.37 -15.11 -1.49
C ASN A 46 10.54 -14.16 -1.72
N LYS A 47 10.31 -13.05 -2.41
CA LYS A 47 11.31 -12.02 -2.69
C LYS A 47 10.84 -10.64 -2.26
N PRO A 48 11.17 -10.24 -1.02
CA PRO A 48 10.97 -8.87 -0.56
C PRO A 48 11.80 -7.85 -1.38
N GLU A 49 12.86 -8.28 -2.05
CA GLU A 49 13.74 -7.41 -2.84
C GLU A 49 13.02 -6.78 -4.04
N ASP A 50 12.07 -7.48 -4.67
CA ASP A 50 11.29 -6.93 -5.77
C ASP A 50 10.46 -5.72 -5.33
N ILE A 51 9.96 -5.72 -4.08
CA ILE A 51 9.23 -4.57 -3.52
C ILE A 51 10.16 -3.36 -3.42
N TYR A 52 11.41 -3.59 -3.03
CA TYR A 52 12.42 -2.55 -2.98
C TYR A 52 12.74 -1.99 -4.38
N GLU A 53 12.93 -2.86 -5.37
CA GLU A 53 13.23 -2.42 -6.74
C GLU A 53 12.07 -1.65 -7.39
N LEU A 54 10.82 -2.04 -7.10
CA LEU A 54 9.64 -1.49 -7.75
C LEU A 54 9.07 -0.25 -7.03
N PHE A 55 9.07 -0.24 -5.70
CA PHE A 55 8.49 0.83 -4.89
C PHE A 55 9.53 1.69 -4.19
N GLY A 56 10.81 1.32 -4.21
CA GLY A 56 11.86 2.02 -3.45
C GLY A 56 11.73 1.82 -1.93
N VAL A 57 10.93 0.85 -1.50
CA VAL A 57 10.63 0.58 -0.10
C VAL A 57 11.22 -0.75 0.31
N LYS A 58 12.06 -0.72 1.34
CA LYS A 58 12.61 -1.95 1.91
C LYS A 58 11.57 -2.53 2.86
N VAL A 59 11.13 -3.74 2.55
CA VAL A 59 10.30 -4.54 3.46
C VAL A 59 11.20 -5.44 4.29
N ASP A 60 10.89 -5.56 5.57
CA ASP A 60 11.71 -6.23 6.58
C ASP A 60 10.95 -7.29 7.38
N GLU A 61 9.62 -7.28 7.33
CA GLU A 61 8.78 -8.23 8.05
C GLU A 61 7.67 -8.82 7.16
N LEU A 62 7.53 -10.16 7.24
CA LEU A 62 6.41 -10.90 6.69
C LEU A 62 5.28 -10.93 7.72
N LEU A 63 4.24 -10.14 7.49
CA LEU A 63 3.09 -10.08 8.39
C LEU A 63 2.22 -11.32 8.22
N TYR A 64 1.84 -11.63 6.98
CA TYR A 64 0.96 -12.75 6.69
C TYR A 64 1.29 -13.33 5.33
N LYS A 65 1.25 -14.66 5.20
CA LYS A 65 1.31 -15.36 3.94
C LYS A 65 0.39 -16.55 4.00
N SER A 66 -0.38 -16.74 2.94
CA SER A 66 -1.21 -17.93 2.79
C SER A 66 -0.83 -18.67 1.53
N ASN A 67 -0.56 -19.96 1.65
CA ASN A 67 -0.26 -20.84 0.51
C ASN A 67 -1.52 -21.56 0.06
N VAL A 68 -1.78 -21.65 -1.25
CA VAL A 68 -2.92 -22.44 -1.76
C VAL A 68 -2.73 -23.92 -1.40
N GLY A 69 -3.64 -24.45 -0.57
CA GLY A 69 -3.56 -25.82 -0.05
C GLY A 69 -2.44 -26.07 0.97
N GLY A 70 -1.77 -25.01 1.46
CA GLY A 70 -0.72 -25.08 2.46
C GLY A 70 -1.14 -24.46 3.80
N SER A 71 -0.15 -24.24 4.67
CA SER A 71 -0.32 -23.50 5.92
C SER A 71 -0.05 -22.01 5.73
N ASP A 72 -0.61 -21.22 6.64
CA ASP A 72 -0.32 -19.80 6.75
C ASP A 72 0.98 -19.56 7.53
N GLU A 73 1.68 -18.49 7.20
CA GLU A 73 3.00 -18.09 7.72
C GLU A 73 3.00 -16.59 8.03
N GLY A 74 3.97 -16.13 8.85
CA GLY A 74 4.11 -14.72 9.23
C GLY A 74 3.75 -14.44 10.68
N SER A 75 4.07 -13.23 11.15
CA SER A 75 3.81 -12.81 12.55
C SER A 75 2.32 -12.69 12.89
N TYR A 76 1.45 -12.60 11.88
CA TYR A 76 0.00 -12.47 12.01
C TYR A 76 -0.76 -13.69 11.44
N ALA A 77 -0.09 -14.82 11.21
CA ALA A 77 -0.72 -16.04 10.66
C ALA A 77 -1.95 -16.54 11.44
N ASP A 78 -1.99 -16.29 12.76
CA ASP A 78 -3.11 -16.70 13.62
C ASP A 78 -4.29 -15.71 13.63
N TYR A 79 -4.14 -14.53 13.04
CA TYR A 79 -5.12 -13.43 13.07
C TYR A 79 -5.82 -13.18 11.74
N TYR A 80 -5.37 -13.84 10.68
CA TYR A 80 -5.93 -13.72 9.35
C TYR A 80 -6.17 -15.10 8.74
N SER A 81 -7.16 -15.17 7.87
CA SER A 81 -7.40 -16.34 7.04
C SER A 81 -7.64 -15.95 5.60
N THR A 82 -7.28 -16.85 4.68
CA THR A 82 -7.50 -16.67 3.24
C THR A 82 -8.44 -17.74 2.70
N VAL A 83 -9.49 -17.29 2.01
CA VAL A 83 -10.39 -18.17 1.26
C VAL A 83 -10.18 -17.92 -0.24
N TYR A 84 -9.57 -18.88 -0.89
CA TYR A 84 -9.31 -18.87 -2.33
C TYR A 84 -10.56 -19.18 -3.15
N ASN A 85 -10.73 -18.50 -4.29
CA ASN A 85 -11.85 -18.71 -5.20
C ASN A 85 -11.40 -18.72 -6.68
N PRO A 86 -11.63 -19.82 -7.42
CA PRO A 86 -12.03 -21.13 -6.92
C PRO A 86 -11.00 -21.75 -5.96
N ALA A 87 -11.39 -22.72 -5.14
CA ALA A 87 -10.48 -23.34 -4.17
C ALA A 87 -9.34 -24.16 -4.81
N VAL A 88 -9.53 -24.59 -6.06
CA VAL A 88 -8.53 -25.27 -6.89
C VAL A 88 -8.31 -24.38 -8.11
N ASP A 89 -7.06 -24.10 -8.44
CA ASP A 89 -6.64 -23.15 -9.47
C ASP A 89 -7.27 -21.74 -9.27
N PRO A 90 -7.06 -21.11 -8.10
CA PRO A 90 -7.66 -19.81 -7.80
C PRO A 90 -7.23 -18.69 -8.74
N GLU A 91 -8.19 -17.87 -9.14
CA GLU A 91 -8.00 -16.59 -9.84
C GLU A 91 -8.33 -15.39 -8.93
N GLY A 92 -8.62 -15.66 -7.66
CA GLY A 92 -8.98 -14.68 -6.65
C GLY A 92 -9.17 -15.31 -5.28
N GLY A 93 -9.75 -14.53 -4.37
CA GLY A 93 -10.01 -14.94 -3.00
C GLY A 93 -10.23 -13.75 -2.08
N THR A 94 -10.43 -14.04 -0.80
CA THR A 94 -10.61 -13.04 0.24
C THR A 94 -9.66 -13.32 1.39
N VAL A 95 -8.91 -12.32 1.82
CA VAL A 95 -8.19 -12.31 3.09
C VAL A 95 -9.06 -11.59 4.12
N SER A 96 -9.32 -12.25 5.24
CA SER A 96 -10.18 -11.74 6.32
C SER A 96 -9.43 -11.71 7.64
N PHE A 97 -9.79 -10.73 8.47
CA PHE A 97 -9.29 -10.60 9.83
C PHE A 97 -10.17 -11.42 10.79
N ASP A 98 -9.57 -12.39 11.48
CA ASP A 98 -10.26 -13.32 12.40
C ASP A 98 -10.30 -12.81 13.85
N GLY A 99 -9.70 -11.65 14.11
CA GLY A 99 -9.60 -11.03 15.43
C GLY A 99 -8.22 -11.21 16.07
N GLY A 100 -7.89 -10.36 17.04
CA GLY A 100 -6.57 -10.31 17.67
C GLY A 100 -5.89 -8.98 17.42
N ASP A 101 -4.58 -9.02 17.15
CA ASP A 101 -3.81 -7.83 16.77
C ASP A 101 -3.89 -7.65 15.25
N ALA A 102 -4.29 -6.46 14.79
CA ALA A 102 -4.38 -6.15 13.36
C ALA A 102 -3.05 -5.58 12.84
N ALA A 103 -2.68 -5.96 11.62
CA ALA A 103 -1.59 -5.37 10.87
C ALA A 103 -1.90 -3.90 10.57
N ASN A 104 -1.41 -2.98 11.41
CA ASN A 104 -1.65 -1.55 11.21
C ASN A 104 -0.74 -1.00 10.10
N CYS A 105 -1.34 -0.78 8.93
CA CYS A 105 -0.70 -0.22 7.74
C CYS A 105 -1.04 1.26 7.51
N GLN A 106 -1.63 1.96 8.50
CA GLN A 106 -1.94 3.39 8.35
C GLN A 106 -0.68 4.26 8.44
N ASP A 107 0.24 3.89 9.34
CA ASP A 107 1.46 4.65 9.60
C ASP A 107 2.72 3.98 9.01
N ASN A 108 2.62 2.70 8.65
CA ASN A 108 3.69 1.90 8.08
C ASN A 108 3.35 1.52 6.64
N GLY A 109 4.36 1.46 5.77
CA GLY A 109 4.16 0.99 4.41
C GLY A 109 3.79 -0.50 4.42
N CYS A 110 2.73 -0.87 3.73
CA CYS A 110 2.36 -2.28 3.58
C CYS A 110 2.18 -2.64 2.12
N PHE A 111 2.62 -3.84 1.77
CA PHE A 111 2.60 -4.33 0.42
C PHE A 111 1.90 -5.67 0.37
N PHE A 112 0.93 -5.78 -0.53
CA PHE A 112 0.22 -7.01 -0.81
C PHE A 112 0.79 -7.63 -2.07
N GLU A 113 1.30 -8.84 -1.94
CA GLU A 113 1.81 -9.64 -3.03
C GLU A 113 0.80 -10.73 -3.39
N VAL A 114 0.53 -10.86 -4.68
CA VAL A 114 -0.14 -12.03 -5.26
C VAL A 114 0.86 -12.72 -6.18
N LYS A 115 1.26 -13.94 -5.83
CA LYS A 115 2.15 -14.74 -6.67
C LYS A 115 1.35 -15.80 -7.44
N GLY A 116 1.66 -15.91 -8.73
CA GLY A 116 1.13 -16.96 -9.58
C GLY A 116 1.98 -18.24 -9.53
N GLY A 117 1.57 -19.28 -10.26
CA GLY A 117 2.41 -20.44 -10.53
C GLY A 117 3.54 -20.13 -11.53
N SER A 118 3.22 -20.08 -12.83
CA SER A 118 4.19 -19.86 -13.92
C SER A 118 3.72 -18.83 -14.95
N GLY A 119 2.80 -17.95 -14.55
CA GLY A 119 2.21 -16.94 -15.41
C GLY A 119 3.12 -15.75 -15.68
N ASP A 120 2.66 -14.92 -16.61
CA ASP A 120 3.27 -13.66 -17.02
C ASP A 120 2.24 -12.54 -16.78
N PRO A 121 2.48 -11.59 -15.86
CA PRO A 121 3.65 -11.50 -14.98
C PRO A 121 3.66 -12.63 -13.94
N ALA A 122 4.81 -12.93 -13.33
CA ALA A 122 4.89 -13.97 -12.30
C ALA A 122 4.22 -13.53 -10.98
N ARG A 123 4.21 -12.22 -10.70
CA ARG A 123 3.73 -11.61 -9.46
C ARG A 123 3.06 -10.28 -9.71
N TYR A 124 2.06 -9.97 -8.90
CA TYR A 124 1.49 -8.64 -8.73
C TYR A 124 1.80 -8.14 -7.33
N LEU A 125 2.18 -6.86 -7.23
CA LEU A 125 2.48 -6.20 -5.97
C LEU A 125 1.64 -4.92 -5.87
N PHE A 126 0.94 -4.76 -4.75
CA PHE A 126 0.09 -3.63 -4.48
C PHE A 126 0.57 -2.90 -3.23
N ASP A 127 0.71 -1.58 -3.30
CA ASP A 127 0.99 -0.73 -2.14
C ASP A 127 -0.31 -0.49 -1.37
N ILE A 128 -0.59 -1.32 -0.37
CA ILE A 128 -1.80 -1.20 0.46
C ILE A 128 -1.60 -0.29 1.67
N THR A 129 -0.64 0.65 1.61
CA THR A 129 -0.46 1.67 2.65
C THR A 129 -1.78 2.44 2.88
N GLY A 130 -2.16 2.58 4.15
CA GLY A 130 -3.46 3.13 4.56
C GLY A 130 -4.52 2.08 4.88
N TRP A 131 -4.28 0.79 4.60
CA TRP A 131 -5.15 -0.29 5.06
C TRP A 131 -5.17 -0.37 6.59
N ASP A 132 -6.36 -0.57 7.17
CA ASP A 132 -6.55 -0.57 8.62
C ASP A 132 -6.26 -1.95 9.27
N GLY A 133 -5.89 -2.94 8.46
CA GLY A 133 -5.64 -4.30 8.91
C GLY A 133 -6.90 -5.10 9.25
N MET A 134 -8.09 -4.52 9.19
CA MET A 134 -9.34 -5.18 9.59
C MET A 134 -10.32 -5.34 8.43
N MET A 135 -10.26 -4.44 7.45
CA MET A 135 -11.00 -4.52 6.20
C MET A 135 -10.60 -5.76 5.41
N ASP A 136 -11.59 -6.48 4.85
CA ASP A 136 -11.33 -7.60 3.95
C ASP A 136 -10.57 -7.14 2.71
N ILE A 137 -9.56 -7.91 2.31
CA ILE A 137 -8.88 -7.73 1.03
C ILE A 137 -9.47 -8.74 0.05
N VAL A 138 -10.11 -8.25 -1.00
CA VAL A 138 -10.77 -9.06 -2.02
C VAL A 138 -9.99 -9.04 -3.32
N MET A 139 -9.50 -10.20 -3.73
CA MET A 139 -8.72 -10.41 -4.94
C MET A 139 -9.60 -10.92 -6.07
N ARG A 140 -9.50 -10.32 -7.25
CA ARG A 140 -10.29 -10.72 -8.43
C ARG A 140 -9.45 -10.70 -9.71
N ASN A 141 -9.81 -11.58 -10.63
CA ASN A 141 -9.33 -11.60 -12.02
C ASN A 141 -7.80 -11.78 -12.17
N PHE A 142 -7.15 -12.51 -11.27
CA PHE A 142 -5.73 -12.82 -11.38
C PHE A 142 -5.47 -13.96 -12.37
N TRP A 143 -4.75 -13.65 -13.44
CA TRP A 143 -4.42 -14.56 -14.56
C TRP A 143 -5.61 -15.35 -15.11
N PRO A 144 -6.64 -14.67 -15.64
CA PRO A 144 -7.78 -15.37 -16.22
C PRO A 144 -7.28 -16.34 -17.30
N GLU A 145 -7.62 -17.62 -17.15
CA GLU A 145 -7.42 -18.70 -18.12
C GLU A 145 -6.03 -19.34 -18.27
N ASN A 146 -4.94 -18.77 -17.73
CA ASN A 146 -3.57 -19.27 -18.03
C ASN A 146 -2.64 -19.46 -16.83
N ASN A 147 -3.12 -19.23 -15.61
CA ASN A 147 -2.38 -19.52 -14.40
C ASN A 147 -3.33 -19.51 -13.20
N SER A 148 -2.82 -19.87 -12.03
CA SER A 148 -3.54 -19.67 -10.77
C SER A 148 -2.64 -19.01 -9.74
N ILE A 149 -3.27 -18.39 -8.74
CA ILE A 149 -2.59 -17.95 -7.53
C ILE A 149 -1.95 -19.17 -6.88
N SER A 150 -0.68 -19.04 -6.47
CA SER A 150 0.05 -20.06 -5.71
C SER A 150 0.12 -19.69 -4.24
N HIS A 151 0.28 -18.40 -3.94
CA HIS A 151 0.18 -17.84 -2.60
C HIS A 151 -0.05 -16.34 -2.66
N ILE A 152 -0.38 -15.79 -1.49
CA ILE A 152 -0.43 -14.35 -1.23
C ILE A 152 0.46 -14.02 -0.05
N ALA A 153 0.96 -12.79 0.02
CA ALA A 153 1.73 -12.31 1.16
C ALA A 153 1.45 -10.84 1.46
N ILE A 154 1.51 -10.49 2.73
CA ILE A 154 1.43 -9.13 3.26
C ILE A 154 2.78 -8.85 3.92
N TRP A 155 3.43 -7.81 3.43
CA TRP A 155 4.72 -7.36 3.91
C TRP A 155 4.55 -5.99 4.56
N SER A 156 5.23 -5.75 5.67
CA SER A 156 5.48 -4.39 6.16
C SER A 156 6.86 -3.94 5.70
N GLY A 157 6.95 -2.66 5.38
CA GLY A 157 8.20 -1.99 5.12
C GLY A 157 8.09 -0.51 5.45
N ALA A 158 9.25 0.12 5.54
CA ALA A 158 9.33 1.56 5.69
C ALA A 158 10.18 2.12 4.55
N PRO A 159 9.87 3.32 4.04
CA PRO A 159 10.73 3.97 3.06
C PRO A 159 12.15 4.11 3.62
N LEU A 160 13.12 4.06 2.73
CA LEU A 160 14.50 4.33 3.12
C LEU A 160 14.69 5.84 3.31
N CYS A 161 15.17 6.24 4.48
CA CYS A 161 15.42 7.63 4.82
C CYS A 161 16.93 7.83 4.96
N ASP A 162 17.60 8.22 3.87
CA ASP A 162 19.05 8.35 3.77
C ASP A 162 19.88 7.08 4.13
N ASN A 163 21.01 6.90 3.45
CA ASN A 163 22.01 5.84 3.72
C ASN A 163 21.54 4.38 3.87
N ASP A 164 20.41 3.99 3.26
CA ASP A 164 19.87 2.62 3.30
C ASP A 164 19.36 2.19 4.70
N SER A 165 19.06 3.17 5.56
CA SER A 165 18.43 2.96 6.85
C SER A 165 16.90 2.98 6.75
N VAL A 166 16.26 1.96 7.34
CA VAL A 166 14.80 1.82 7.46
C VAL A 166 14.34 2.70 8.62
N GLN A 167 13.52 3.72 8.36
CA GLN A 167 12.94 4.58 9.41
C GLN A 167 11.44 4.76 9.15
N PRO A 168 10.60 4.98 10.17
CA PRO A 168 9.17 5.21 9.97
C PRO A 168 8.91 6.42 9.06
N LEU A 169 7.82 6.36 8.28
CA LEU A 169 7.43 7.37 7.29
C LEU A 169 7.43 8.81 7.84
N SER A 170 7.13 9.00 9.13
CA SER A 170 7.14 10.29 9.82
C SER A 170 8.53 10.92 10.00
N GLU A 171 9.60 10.12 9.95
CA GLU A 171 11.00 10.58 10.12
C GLU A 171 11.73 10.75 8.78
N CYS A 172 11.15 10.26 7.68
CA CYS A 172 11.66 10.43 6.31
C CYS A 172 11.51 11.85 5.75
N GLN A 173 11.08 12.80 6.57
CA GLN A 173 10.85 14.16 6.12
C GLN A 173 12.18 14.77 5.70
N GLU A 174 12.29 15.14 4.42
CA GLU A 174 13.44 15.90 3.92
C GLU A 174 13.71 17.03 4.91
N PRO A 175 14.98 17.25 5.32
CA PRO A 175 15.30 18.38 6.17
C PRO A 175 14.68 19.61 5.51
N PRO A 176 13.94 20.45 6.25
CA PRO A 176 13.30 21.60 5.65
C PRO A 176 14.37 22.32 4.86
N THR A 177 14.19 22.41 3.54
CA THR A 177 15.10 23.19 2.73
C THR A 177 15.02 24.59 3.33
N GLU A 178 16.09 25.03 3.98
CA GLU A 178 16.17 26.37 4.52
C GLU A 178 16.14 27.31 3.32
N VAL A 179 14.94 27.61 2.83
CA VAL A 179 14.70 28.68 1.87
C VAL A 179 15.25 29.91 2.56
N PRO A 180 16.30 30.56 2.02
CA PRO A 180 16.88 31.73 2.66
C PRO A 180 15.76 32.73 2.90
N GLU A 181 15.49 33.03 4.18
CA GLU A 181 14.42 33.96 4.53
C GLU A 181 14.61 35.24 3.72
N PRO A 182 13.52 35.91 3.27
CA PRO A 182 13.62 37.09 2.39
C PRO A 182 14.55 38.19 2.94
N SER A 183 14.76 38.21 4.26
CA SER A 183 15.76 39.00 4.99
C SER A 183 17.19 38.84 4.46
N SER A 184 17.58 37.62 4.08
CA SER A 184 18.93 37.23 3.64
C SER A 184 19.29 37.87 2.29
N LEU A 185 18.32 37.98 1.38
CA LEU A 185 18.48 38.66 0.09
C LEU A 185 18.63 40.18 0.25
N VAL A 186 17.97 40.76 1.26
CA VAL A 186 18.05 42.19 1.55
C VAL A 186 19.44 42.57 2.09
N ILE A 187 20.05 41.73 2.93
CA ILE A 187 21.39 41.98 3.47
C ILE A 187 22.47 41.87 2.39
N MET A 188 22.33 40.93 1.44
CA MET A 188 23.28 40.79 0.33
C MET A 188 23.22 41.97 -0.66
N SER A 189 22.03 42.53 -0.89
CA SER A 189 21.88 43.73 -1.73
C SER A 189 22.40 45.01 -1.08
N LEU A 190 22.32 45.14 0.25
CA LEU A 190 22.92 46.25 1.00
C LEU A 190 24.45 46.21 1.01
N ALA A 191 25.07 45.01 1.02
CA ALA A 191 26.53 44.86 0.98
C ALA A 191 27.15 45.37 -0.33
N LEU A 192 26.48 45.20 -1.48
CA LEU A 192 26.96 45.72 -2.77
C LEU A 192 26.90 47.25 -2.87
N LEU A 193 25.89 47.89 -2.26
CA LEU A 193 25.73 49.35 -2.28
C LEU A 193 26.78 50.09 -1.43
N GLY A 194 27.35 49.43 -0.41
CA GLY A 194 28.43 49.98 0.42
C GLY A 194 29.78 50.13 -0.29
N LEU A 195 30.04 49.33 -1.33
CA LEU A 195 31.32 49.34 -2.06
C LEU A 195 31.43 50.48 -3.09
N ILE A 196 30.32 51.08 -3.51
CA ILE A 196 30.32 52.11 -4.57
C ILE A 196 30.58 53.53 -4.03
N SER A 197 30.44 53.77 -2.72
CA SER A 197 30.49 55.13 -2.13
C SER A 197 31.85 55.59 -1.57
N ARG A 198 32.95 54.84 -1.75
CA ARG A 198 34.30 55.30 -1.35
C ARG A 198 35.14 55.76 -2.54
N LYS A 199 34.72 56.83 -3.21
CA LYS A 199 35.63 57.65 -4.04
C LYS A 199 35.64 59.09 -3.52
N LYS A 200 36.41 59.32 -2.44
CA LYS A 200 36.74 60.66 -1.97
C LYS A 200 37.76 61.30 -2.92
N ILE A 201 37.32 62.37 -3.57
CA ILE A 201 37.96 63.69 -3.68
C ILE A 201 39.41 63.73 -3.13
N ALA A 202 40.38 63.87 -4.03
CA ALA A 202 41.67 64.52 -3.76
C ALA A 202 42.33 64.93 -5.09
N ALA A 203 42.07 66.16 -5.56
CA ALA A 203 42.95 66.86 -6.51
C ALA A 203 42.54 68.34 -6.64
N LYS A 204 43.19 69.23 -5.86
CA LYS A 204 43.61 70.56 -6.34
C LYS A 204 44.66 71.17 -5.40
N LEU A 205 45.92 71.08 -5.81
CA LEU A 205 46.99 72.05 -5.59
C LEU A 205 47.72 72.18 -6.93
#